data_AF-A0A3Q7GVD5-F1
#
_entry.id   AF-A0A3Q7GVD5-F1
#
_cell.length_a   1.000
_cell.length_b   1.000
_cell.length_c   1.000
_cell.angle_alpha   90.00
_cell.angle_beta   90.00
_cell.angle_gamma   90.00
#
_symmetry.space_group_name_H-M   'P 1'
#
loop_
_entity.id
_entity.type
_entity.pdbx_description
1 polymer ?
#
loop_
_entity_poly.entity_id
_entity_poly.type
_entity_poly.pdbx_seq_one_letter_code
_entity_poly.pdbx_strand_id
1 'polypeptide(L)'
;MFPGIVECMSNEITTLIPRDTKIEVIAPPERKYNTWIGGSILASLSTFKRVSFSLIYLTNKSFKQFLITKGECDEYGPSIVHKRCF
;
A
#
# COMPACT_ATOMS: atom_id res chain seq x y z
N MET A 1 -14.73 14.88 -10.01
CA MET A 1 -15.08 13.63 -9.28
C MET A 1 -16.51 13.78 -8.80
N PHE A 2 -17.33 12.72 -8.83
CA PHE A 2 -18.79 12.87 -8.67
C PHE A 2 -19.18 13.52 -7.33
N PRO A 3 -20.02 14.57 -7.34
CA PRO A 3 -20.60 15.15 -6.13
C PRO A 3 -21.59 14.17 -5.48
N GLY A 4 -21.74 14.19 -4.16
CA GLY A 4 -22.73 13.36 -3.44
C GLY A 4 -22.38 11.87 -3.26
N ILE A 5 -21.24 11.40 -3.79
CA ILE A 5 -20.83 9.98 -3.69
C ILE A 5 -20.68 9.50 -2.24
N VAL A 6 -20.28 10.39 -1.33
CA VAL A 6 -20.08 10.08 0.10
C VAL A 6 -21.40 9.74 0.77
N GLU A 7 -22.43 10.55 0.53
CA GLU A 7 -23.76 10.39 1.10
C GLU A 7 -24.45 9.13 0.55
N CYS A 8 -24.36 8.93 -0.78
CA CYS A 8 -24.85 7.73 -1.43
C CYS A 8 -24.26 6.46 -0.80
N MET A 9 -22.93 6.41 -0.70
CA MET A 9 -22.22 5.26 -0.16
C MET A 9 -22.49 5.03 1.34
N SER A 10 -22.60 6.11 2.12
CA SER A 10 -22.94 6.01 3.55
C SER A 10 -24.34 5.43 3.76
N ASN A 11 -25.31 5.86 2.95
CA ASN A 11 -26.69 5.37 3.05
C ASN A 11 -26.79 3.88 2.67
N GLU A 12 -26.18 3.48 1.55
CA GLU A 12 -26.17 2.08 1.11
C GLU A 12 -25.51 1.17 2.15
N ILE A 13 -24.34 1.54 2.68
CA ILE A 13 -23.62 0.73 3.68
C ILE A 13 -24.43 0.63 4.99
N THR A 14 -25.09 1.71 5.40
CA THR A 14 -25.92 1.71 6.63
C THR A 14 -27.09 0.72 6.53
N THR A 15 -27.64 0.48 5.32
CA THR A 15 -28.70 -0.52 5.14
C THR A 15 -28.21 -1.96 5.21
N LEU A 16 -26.93 -2.19 4.95
CA LEU A 16 -26.34 -3.53 4.86
C LEU A 16 -25.73 -4.01 6.19
N ILE A 17 -25.34 -3.09 7.06
CA ILE A 17 -24.58 -3.40 8.28
C ILE A 17 -25.50 -3.34 9.52
N PRO A 18 -25.28 -4.20 10.54
CA PRO A 18 -25.98 -4.11 11.82
C PRO A 18 -25.82 -2.73 12.48
N ARG A 19 -26.92 -2.24 13.10
CA ARG A 19 -27.07 -0.85 13.60
C ARG A 19 -26.07 -0.41 14.66
N ASP A 20 -25.31 -1.35 15.26
CA ASP A 20 -24.29 -1.06 16.28
C ASP A 20 -22.91 -0.70 15.69
N THR A 21 -22.78 -0.65 14.37
CA THR A 21 -21.50 -0.34 13.72
C THR A 21 -21.46 1.13 13.31
N LYS A 22 -20.48 1.88 13.81
CA LYS A 22 -20.23 3.27 13.38
C LYS A 22 -19.54 3.26 12.01
N ILE A 23 -20.19 3.84 11.01
CA ILE A 23 -19.67 3.95 9.64
C ILE A 23 -19.25 5.41 9.38
N GLU A 24 -18.06 5.59 8.81
CA GLU A 24 -17.55 6.90 8.40
C GLU A 24 -16.97 6.80 6.99
N VAL A 25 -17.56 7.52 6.04
CA VAL A 25 -17.09 7.56 4.65
C VAL A 25 -16.23 8.81 4.45
N ILE A 26 -14.94 8.60 4.22
CA ILE A 26 -13.95 9.68 4.06
C ILE A 26 -13.61 9.85 2.57
N ALA A 27 -13.99 10.97 1.96
CA ALA A 27 -13.64 11.27 0.57
C ALA A 27 -13.17 12.74 0.39
N PRO A 28 -11.89 13.05 0.68
CA PRO A 28 -11.37 14.39 0.55
C PRO A 28 -11.42 14.88 -0.91
N PRO A 29 -11.47 16.20 -1.15
CA PRO A 29 -11.57 16.76 -2.50
C PRO A 29 -10.35 16.44 -3.38
N GLU A 30 -9.17 16.35 -2.78
CA GLU A 30 -7.90 16.08 -3.46
C GLU A 30 -7.61 14.58 -3.68
N ARG A 31 -8.60 13.71 -3.47
CA ARG A 31 -8.42 12.24 -3.52
C ARG A 31 -7.87 11.69 -4.83
N LYS A 32 -7.83 12.49 -5.91
CA LYS A 32 -7.12 12.17 -7.16
C LYS A 32 -5.62 11.91 -6.94
N TYR A 33 -5.01 12.56 -5.96
CA TYR A 33 -3.57 12.48 -5.70
C TYR A 33 -3.22 11.55 -4.54
N ASN A 34 -4.19 11.08 -3.76
CA ASN A 34 -3.95 10.25 -2.58
C ASN A 34 -3.11 9.00 -2.90
N THR A 35 -3.33 8.35 -4.05
CA THR A 35 -2.52 7.21 -4.49
C THR A 35 -1.06 7.59 -4.70
N TRP A 36 -0.79 8.73 -5.34
CA TRP A 36 0.57 9.21 -5.58
C TRP A 36 1.26 9.65 -4.29
N ILE A 37 0.55 10.37 -3.43
CA ILE A 37 1.04 10.81 -2.11
C ILE A 37 1.38 9.59 -1.25
N GLY A 38 0.49 8.58 -1.21
CA GLY A 38 0.73 7.33 -0.50
C GLY A 38 1.97 6.58 -1.00
N GLY A 39 2.14 6.47 -2.32
CA GLY A 39 3.36 5.88 -2.92
C GLY A 39 4.63 6.67 -2.59
N SER A 40 4.55 8.00 -2.58
CA SER A 40 5.67 8.89 -2.23
C SER A 40 6.09 8.74 -0.77
N ILE A 41 5.12 8.63 0.15
CA ILE A 41 5.37 8.35 1.57
C ILE A 41 5.99 6.97 1.73
N LEU A 42 5.39 5.94 1.11
CA LEU A 42 5.88 4.56 1.18
C LEU A 42 7.34 4.46 0.73
N ALA A 43 7.70 5.08 -0.40
CA ALA A 43 9.06 5.09 -0.94
C ALA A 43 10.06 5.86 -0.03
N SER A 44 9.56 6.82 0.76
CA SER A 44 10.36 7.64 1.66
C SER A 44 10.63 6.99 3.01
N LEU A 45 9.87 5.95 3.39
CA LEU A 45 10.05 5.25 4.66
C LEU A 45 11.46 4.65 4.78
N SER A 46 12.07 4.74 5.96
CA SER A 46 13.38 4.15 6.24
C SER A 46 13.38 2.62 6.11
N THR A 47 12.23 1.97 6.32
CA THR A 47 12.00 0.55 6.06
C THR A 47 12.03 0.20 4.56
N PHE A 48 11.70 1.14 3.69
CA PHE A 48 11.83 0.99 2.24
C PHE A 48 13.29 1.16 1.80
N LYS A 49 14.03 2.08 2.42
CA LYS A 49 15.45 2.37 2.09
C LYS A 49 16.48 1.41 2.70
N ARG A 50 16.19 0.79 3.87
CA ARG A 50 17.11 -0.14 4.55
C ARG A 50 17.47 -1.39 3.74
N VAL A 51 16.79 -1.60 2.63
CA VAL A 51 17.00 -2.71 1.69
C VAL A 51 18.10 -2.42 0.66
N SER A 52 18.40 -1.15 0.36
CA SER A 52 19.44 -0.78 -0.64
C SER A 52 20.76 -0.32 -0.03
N PHE A 53 20.80 0.03 1.25
CA PHE A 53 22.00 0.60 1.91
C PHE A 53 22.62 -0.25 3.03
N SER A 54 22.10 -1.45 3.29
CA SER A 54 22.83 -2.41 4.13
C SER A 54 23.80 -3.18 3.26
N LEU A 55 24.89 -2.52 2.87
CA LEU A 55 26.12 -3.25 2.56
C LEU A 55 26.43 -4.13 3.77
N ILE A 56 26.57 -5.43 3.52
CA ILE A 56 27.67 -6.21 4.09
C ILE A 56 27.58 -6.37 5.62
N TYR A 57 27.05 -7.54 6.01
CA TYR A 57 27.23 -8.21 7.30
C TYR A 57 26.45 -7.62 8.48
N LEU A 58 25.85 -8.52 9.26
CA LEU A 58 25.18 -8.28 10.54
C LEU A 58 23.76 -7.68 10.43
N THR A 59 22.77 -8.54 10.21
CA THR A 59 21.75 -8.80 11.24
C THR A 59 20.82 -9.93 10.80
N ASN A 60 20.77 -10.95 11.65
CA ASN A 60 19.78 -12.02 11.62
C ASN A 60 18.40 -11.41 11.95
N LYS A 61 17.68 -10.86 10.95
CA LYS A 61 16.26 -10.57 11.13
C LYS A 61 15.51 -10.50 9.79
N SER A 62 14.80 -11.58 9.53
CA SER A 62 13.78 -11.75 8.50
C SER A 62 12.80 -10.57 8.51
N PHE A 63 13.00 -9.61 7.60
CA PHE A 63 11.97 -8.64 7.25
C PHE A 63 11.99 -8.46 5.74
N LYS A 64 10.85 -8.77 5.14
CA LYS A 64 10.60 -9.02 3.72
C LYS A 64 11.17 -7.90 2.82
N GLN A 65 12.08 -8.28 1.90
CA GLN A 65 12.66 -7.41 0.87
C GLN A 65 11.53 -6.82 0.00
N PHE A 66 11.24 -5.52 0.12
CA PHE A 66 10.14 -4.89 -0.63
C PHE A 66 10.54 -4.43 -2.05
N LEU A 67 11.84 -4.25 -2.28
CA LEU A 67 12.40 -3.88 -3.59
C LEU A 67 12.90 -5.12 -4.33
N ILE A 68 12.58 -5.23 -5.62
CA ILE A 68 13.11 -6.27 -6.49
C ILE A 68 14.36 -5.72 -7.19
N THR A 69 15.48 -6.41 -7.02
CA THR A 69 16.74 -6.04 -7.66
C THR A 69 16.81 -6.61 -9.07
N LYS A 70 17.69 -6.04 -9.91
CA LYS A 70 17.87 -6.53 -11.29
C LYS A 70 18.25 -8.01 -11.34
N GLY A 71 19.16 -8.46 -10.47
CA GLY A 71 19.59 -9.87 -10.45
C GLY A 71 18.43 -10.83 -10.16
N GLU A 72 17.51 -10.46 -9.28
CA GLU A 72 16.34 -11.28 -8.96
C GLU A 72 15.33 -11.34 -10.10
N CYS A 73 15.20 -10.26 -10.87
CA CYS A 73 14.42 -10.27 -12.11
C CYS A 73 15.06 -11.17 -13.17
N ASP A 74 16.38 -11.13 -13.31
CA ASP A 74 17.11 -11.92 -14.32
C ASP A 74 17.06 -13.43 -13.96
N GLU A 75 17.06 -13.79 -12.67
CA GLU A 75 16.99 -15.19 -12.20
C GLU A 75 15.59 -15.79 -12.21
N TYR A 76 14.61 -15.07 -11.66
CA TYR A 76 13.26 -15.62 -11.43
C TYR A 76 12.22 -15.10 -12.43
N GLY A 77 12.60 -14.15 -13.29
CA GLY A 77 11.70 -13.52 -14.23
C GLY A 77 10.53 -12.80 -13.55
N PRO A 78 9.41 -12.59 -14.27
CA PRO A 78 8.25 -11.87 -13.73
C PRO A 78 7.58 -12.57 -12.53
N SER A 79 7.88 -13.86 -12.30
CA SER A 79 7.33 -14.64 -11.19
C SER A 79 7.79 -14.15 -9.80
N ILE A 80 8.89 -13.40 -9.74
CA ILE A 80 9.44 -12.86 -8.49
C ILE A 80 8.46 -11.94 -7.75
N VAL A 81 7.59 -11.24 -8.51
CA VAL A 81 6.56 -10.37 -7.95
C VAL A 81 5.57 -11.18 -7.11
N HIS A 82 5.15 -12.35 -7.61
CA HIS A 82 4.22 -13.20 -6.86
C HIS A 82 4.85 -13.81 -5.61
N LYS A 83 6.13 -14.19 -5.69
CA LYS A 83 6.88 -14.73 -4.54
C LYS A 83 7.11 -13.71 -3.43
N ARG A 84 7.08 -12.41 -3.76
CA ARG A 84 7.31 -11.32 -2.80
C ARG A 84 6.05 -10.60 -2.36
N CYS A 85 5.07 -10.39 -3.21
CA CYS A 85 3.95 -9.51 -2.85
C CYS A 85 2.73 -10.27 -2.30
N PHE A 86 2.64 -11.58 -2.54
CA PHE A 86 1.57 -12.46 -2.06
C PHE A 86 2.14 -13.53 -1.12
#